data_AF-A0A8J7AHD7-F1
#
_entry.id   AF-A0A8J7AHD7-F1
#
_cell.length_a   1.000
_cell.length_b   1.000
_cell.length_c   1.000
_cell.angle_alpha   90.00
_cell.angle_beta   90.00
_cell.angle_gamma   90.00
#
_symmetry.space_group_name_H-M   'P 1'
#
loop_
_entity.id
_entity.type
_entity.pdbx_description
1 polymer ?
#
loop_
_entity_poly.entity_id
_entity_poly.type
_entity_poly.pdbx_seq_one_letter_code
_entity_poly.pdbx_strand_id
1 'polypeptide(L)'
;MNVQKTLLGTAAIAGITLCPATAMAASMVYSADLDTLNGDFGSTAKGAATVTVDEPGENLRSIRVQIQATGLEDVSSFGGVHVAHIHGQFAGNASRPLFDQGNGPFFEGTGGTPVSSVVPTLENDDADGDGYLNFIEGRPAYGPVVLNLTSKQLSKVTTASGNTVGPVPSGTPPLSQFLGLVGAGEISPADLFPTGSEFNLDTTYDFDLTDPDQARQFNNLSPLNLREVVLHGLTLPASISDPIDAAVTEAGSGAPLGIPLSETERFRITAPVAAGTLKLVSDDGTADVPEPISMSLISASLLVGALGLTRRRTA
;
A
#
# COMPACT_ATOMS: atom_id res chain seq x y z
N MET A 1 -31.45 80.99 -19.25
CA MET A 1 -30.21 80.28 -18.86
C MET A 1 -30.60 78.87 -18.44
N ASN A 2 -30.46 77.88 -19.32
CA ASN A 2 -30.78 76.48 -19.02
C ASN A 2 -29.47 75.68 -18.97
N VAL A 3 -29.17 75.12 -17.80
CA VAL A 3 -27.99 74.29 -17.54
C VAL A 3 -28.40 72.83 -17.75
N GLN A 4 -27.91 72.21 -18.84
CA GLN A 4 -28.01 70.77 -19.04
C GLN A 4 -26.99 70.06 -18.15
N LYS A 5 -27.47 69.21 -17.23
CA LYS A 5 -26.66 68.29 -16.44
C LYS A 5 -26.39 67.01 -17.25
N THR A 6 -25.12 66.73 -17.50
CA THR A 6 -24.65 65.49 -18.14
C THR A 6 -24.48 64.41 -17.06
N LEU A 7 -25.24 63.30 -17.14
CA LEU A 7 -25.02 62.10 -16.34
C LEU A 7 -23.88 61.27 -16.96
N LEU A 8 -22.80 61.05 -16.20
CA LEU A 8 -21.80 60.01 -16.47
C LEU A 8 -22.27 58.70 -15.83
N GLY A 9 -22.52 57.68 -16.66
CA GLY A 9 -22.80 56.32 -16.21
C GLY A 9 -21.51 55.50 -16.18
N THR A 10 -21.13 55.02 -15.00
CA THR A 10 -20.00 54.10 -14.78
C THR A 10 -20.45 52.67 -15.12
N ALA A 11 -19.83 52.04 -16.13
CA ALA A 11 -20.08 50.63 -16.44
C ALA A 11 -19.24 49.74 -15.50
N ALA A 12 -19.90 48.92 -14.69
CA ALA A 12 -19.25 47.89 -13.88
C ALA A 12 -19.01 46.64 -14.74
N ILE A 13 -17.75 46.27 -14.95
CA ILE A 13 -17.36 45.02 -15.59
C ILE A 13 -17.37 43.93 -14.51
N ALA A 14 -18.33 43.03 -14.55
CA ALA A 14 -18.34 41.83 -13.72
C ALA A 14 -17.32 40.83 -14.28
N GLY A 15 -16.15 40.73 -13.65
CA GLY A 15 -15.17 39.69 -13.95
C GLY A 15 -15.70 38.34 -13.47
N ILE A 16 -16.03 37.46 -14.41
CA ILE A 16 -16.34 36.05 -14.11
C ILE A 16 -14.99 35.38 -13.84
N THR A 17 -14.66 35.20 -12.57
CA THR A 17 -13.53 34.34 -12.16
C THR A 17 -13.94 32.89 -12.39
N LEU A 18 -13.47 32.30 -13.47
CA LEU A 18 -13.56 30.85 -13.69
C LEU A 18 -12.62 30.18 -12.69
N CYS A 19 -13.16 29.62 -11.61
CA CYS A 19 -12.40 28.67 -10.80
C CYS A 19 -12.16 27.42 -11.66
N PRO A 20 -10.90 27.00 -11.90
CA PRO A 20 -10.65 25.74 -12.56
C PRO A 20 -11.23 24.62 -11.69
N ALA A 21 -12.10 23.79 -12.27
CA ALA A 21 -12.48 22.54 -11.66
C ALA A 21 -11.22 21.66 -11.64
N THR A 22 -10.65 21.44 -10.46
CA THR A 22 -9.63 20.41 -10.26
C THR A 22 -10.31 19.07 -10.53
N ALA A 23 -10.03 18.48 -11.69
CA ALA A 23 -10.33 17.09 -11.94
C ALA A 23 -9.58 16.28 -10.89
N MET A 24 -10.31 15.66 -9.95
CA MET A 24 -9.74 14.69 -9.03
C MET A 24 -9.21 13.55 -9.91
N ALA A 25 -7.93 13.20 -9.76
CA ALA A 25 -7.37 12.05 -10.47
C ALA A 25 -8.21 10.81 -10.16
N ALA A 26 -8.46 9.97 -11.16
CA ALA A 26 -9.23 8.75 -10.97
C ALA A 26 -8.48 7.81 -10.00
N SER A 27 -9.19 7.34 -8.97
CA SER A 27 -8.68 6.31 -8.07
C SER A 27 -8.44 5.01 -8.83
N MET A 28 -7.30 4.35 -8.59
CA MET A 28 -7.05 3.00 -9.12
C MET A 28 -7.39 1.97 -8.06
N VAL A 29 -8.12 0.91 -8.44
CA VAL A 29 -8.48 -0.18 -7.53
C VAL A 29 -7.81 -1.47 -7.98
N TYR A 30 -7.22 -2.18 -7.03
CA TYR A 30 -6.60 -3.48 -7.22
C TYR A 30 -7.27 -4.49 -6.29
N SER A 31 -7.41 -5.74 -6.73
CA SER A 31 -7.91 -6.82 -5.90
C SER A 31 -6.98 -8.03 -5.93
N ALA A 32 -6.99 -8.81 -4.86
CA ALA A 32 -6.36 -10.12 -4.78
C ALA A 32 -7.31 -11.09 -4.08
N ASP A 33 -7.52 -12.26 -4.68
CA ASP A 33 -8.05 -13.42 -3.96
C ASP A 33 -6.90 -14.05 -3.18
N LEU A 34 -7.11 -14.27 -1.87
CA LEU A 34 -6.10 -14.84 -0.98
C LEU A 34 -6.33 -16.35 -0.88
N ASP A 35 -5.49 -17.10 -1.59
CA ASP A 35 -5.53 -18.55 -1.63
C ASP A 35 -4.73 -19.15 -0.46
N THR A 36 -5.23 -20.26 0.08
CA THR A 36 -4.58 -20.96 1.21
C THR A 36 -3.20 -21.47 0.83
N LEU A 37 -2.23 -21.22 1.72
CA LEU A 37 -0.89 -21.79 1.71
C LEU A 37 -0.71 -22.70 2.91
N ASN A 38 0.19 -23.70 2.81
CA ASN A 38 0.49 -24.65 3.87
C ASN A 38 -0.75 -25.42 4.41
N GLY A 39 -1.69 -25.78 3.52
CA GLY A 39 -2.90 -26.52 3.89
C GLY A 39 -2.63 -27.89 4.52
N ASP A 40 -1.58 -28.58 4.08
CA ASP A 40 -1.15 -29.88 4.65
C ASP A 40 -0.61 -29.75 6.08
N PHE A 41 -0.31 -28.52 6.53
CA PHE A 41 0.12 -28.19 7.89
C PHE A 41 -1.00 -27.51 8.70
N GLY A 42 -2.25 -27.64 8.26
CA GLY A 42 -3.43 -27.21 9.03
C GLY A 42 -3.88 -25.78 8.77
N SER A 43 -3.23 -25.04 7.88
CA SER A 43 -3.76 -23.73 7.44
C SER A 43 -5.09 -23.91 6.71
N THR A 44 -6.07 -23.10 7.07
CA THR A 44 -7.33 -22.98 6.31
C THR A 44 -7.59 -21.54 5.88
N ALA A 45 -6.56 -20.69 6.01
CA ALA A 45 -6.68 -19.26 5.81
C ALA A 45 -6.99 -18.95 4.35
N LYS A 46 -7.97 -18.09 4.12
CA LYS A 46 -8.36 -17.60 2.80
C LYS A 46 -9.15 -16.31 2.92
N GLY A 47 -9.26 -15.56 1.84
CA GLY A 47 -9.98 -14.28 1.87
C GLY A 47 -9.84 -13.47 0.59
N ALA A 48 -10.03 -12.17 0.73
CA ALA A 48 -9.78 -11.21 -0.33
C ALA A 48 -9.12 -9.95 0.22
N ALA A 49 -8.34 -9.28 -0.63
CA ALA A 49 -7.77 -7.98 -0.38
C ALA A 49 -8.18 -7.00 -1.50
N THR A 50 -8.48 -5.77 -1.13
CA THR A 50 -8.68 -4.64 -2.04
C THR A 50 -7.69 -3.54 -1.68
N VAL A 51 -7.02 -2.98 -2.69
CA VAL A 51 -6.11 -1.86 -2.53
C VAL A 51 -6.54 -0.72 -3.43
N THR A 52 -6.88 0.43 -2.85
CA THR A 52 -7.23 1.64 -3.60
C THR A 52 -6.06 2.63 -3.52
N VAL A 53 -5.65 3.16 -4.67
CA VAL A 53 -4.65 4.23 -4.76
C VAL A 53 -5.33 5.51 -5.18
N ASP A 54 -5.19 6.52 -4.33
CA ASP A 54 -5.72 7.86 -4.55
C ASP A 54 -4.57 8.88 -4.68
N GLU A 55 -4.79 9.91 -5.50
CA GLU A 55 -3.88 11.06 -5.63
C GLU A 55 -4.61 12.34 -5.18
N PRO A 56 -4.84 12.53 -3.87
CA PRO A 56 -5.63 13.64 -3.35
C PRO A 56 -4.98 15.02 -3.57
N GLY A 57 -3.69 15.06 -3.95
CA GLY A 57 -2.98 16.27 -4.32
C GLY A 57 -1.66 15.97 -5.01
N GLU A 58 -0.99 17.02 -5.50
CA GLU A 58 0.26 16.92 -6.26
C GLU A 58 1.32 16.09 -5.51
N ASN A 59 1.50 16.37 -4.23
CA ASN A 59 2.55 15.77 -3.39
C ASN A 59 2.03 14.73 -2.39
N LEU A 60 0.79 14.26 -2.52
CA LEU A 60 0.24 13.26 -1.61
C LEU A 60 -0.25 12.06 -2.39
N ARG A 61 0.12 10.87 -1.92
CA ARG A 61 -0.44 9.60 -2.38
C ARG A 61 -1.04 8.87 -1.20
N SER A 62 -2.23 8.34 -1.38
CA SER A 62 -2.92 7.57 -0.35
C SER A 62 -3.18 6.17 -0.89
N ILE A 63 -2.84 5.16 -0.10
CA ILE A 63 -3.13 3.76 -0.38
C ILE A 63 -4.05 3.27 0.72
N ARG A 64 -5.31 2.94 0.40
CA ARG A 64 -6.22 2.26 1.32
C ARG A 64 -6.14 0.77 1.07
N VAL A 65 -5.82 0.01 2.11
CA VAL A 65 -5.79 -1.46 2.06
C VAL A 65 -6.92 -2.00 2.90
N GLN A 66 -7.74 -2.86 2.29
CA GLN A 66 -8.81 -3.59 2.95
C GLN A 66 -8.56 -5.08 2.81
N ILE A 67 -8.55 -5.82 3.90
CA ILE A 67 -8.41 -7.28 3.91
C ILE A 67 -9.55 -7.87 4.71
N GLN A 68 -10.16 -8.93 4.17
CA GLN A 68 -11.10 -9.78 4.88
C GLN A 68 -10.67 -11.23 4.65
N ALA A 69 -10.07 -11.83 5.68
CA ALA A 69 -9.68 -13.23 5.65
C ALA A 69 -10.16 -13.98 6.88
N THR A 70 -10.39 -15.27 6.72
CA THR A 70 -10.90 -16.19 7.75
C THR A 70 -10.11 -17.50 7.71
N GLY A 71 -10.26 -18.33 8.73
CA GLY A 71 -9.61 -19.65 8.79
C GLY A 71 -8.15 -19.60 9.27
N LEU A 72 -7.76 -18.48 9.89
CA LEU A 72 -6.51 -18.38 10.62
C LEU A 72 -6.62 -19.14 11.96
N GLU A 73 -5.49 -19.56 12.49
CA GLU A 73 -5.39 -20.12 13.84
C GLU A 73 -5.76 -19.05 14.89
N ASP A 74 -6.41 -19.41 16.00
CA ASP A 74 -6.57 -18.45 17.10
C ASP A 74 -5.31 -18.48 17.99
N VAL A 75 -4.47 -17.48 17.82
CA VAL A 75 -3.17 -17.36 18.48
C VAL A 75 -3.20 -16.48 19.73
N SER A 76 -4.39 -15.98 20.10
CA SER A 76 -4.58 -15.07 21.23
C SER A 76 -4.19 -15.69 22.58
N SER A 77 -4.32 -17.01 22.72
CA SER A 77 -4.07 -17.73 23.97
C SER A 77 -2.59 -17.78 24.40
N PHE A 78 -1.66 -17.58 23.46
CA PHE A 78 -0.22 -17.63 23.72
C PHE A 78 0.51 -16.35 23.28
N GLY A 79 -0.24 -15.29 22.95
CA GLY A 79 0.33 -13.99 22.56
C GLY A 79 0.95 -13.96 21.16
N GLY A 80 0.59 -14.91 20.29
CA GLY A 80 0.93 -14.84 18.88
C GLY A 80 0.17 -13.71 18.18
N VAL A 81 0.59 -13.39 16.96
CA VAL A 81 -0.09 -12.42 16.08
C VAL A 81 -0.05 -12.94 14.64
N HIS A 82 -1.05 -12.61 13.85
CA HIS A 82 -0.99 -12.77 12.40
C HIS A 82 -0.45 -11.50 11.77
N VAL A 83 0.58 -11.63 10.95
CA VAL A 83 1.14 -10.49 10.21
C VAL A 83 0.72 -10.58 8.75
N ALA A 84 0.58 -9.42 8.11
CA ALA A 84 0.35 -9.36 6.68
C ALA A 84 1.21 -8.26 6.05
N HIS A 85 1.60 -8.50 4.81
CA HIS A 85 2.54 -7.64 4.09
C HIS A 85 2.12 -7.51 2.62
N ILE A 86 2.55 -6.41 2.01
CA ILE A 86 2.72 -6.37 0.55
C ILE A 86 4.18 -6.71 0.26
N HIS A 87 4.40 -7.73 -0.56
CA HIS A 87 5.71 -8.07 -1.10
C HIS A 87 5.87 -7.53 -2.52
N GLY A 88 7.11 -7.18 -2.86
CA GLY A 88 7.46 -6.65 -4.18
C GLY A 88 8.81 -7.16 -4.64
N GLN A 89 8.86 -7.63 -5.89
CA GLN A 89 10.12 -8.03 -6.50
C GLN A 89 10.79 -6.89 -7.27
N PHE A 90 12.12 -6.87 -7.28
CA PHE A 90 12.92 -5.88 -7.99
C PHE A 90 13.92 -6.52 -8.95
N ALA A 91 14.21 -5.83 -10.06
CA ALA A 91 15.19 -6.28 -11.03
C ALA A 91 16.55 -6.56 -10.36
N GLY A 92 17.09 -7.77 -10.58
CA GLY A 92 18.36 -8.22 -10.01
C GLY A 92 18.29 -8.73 -8.56
N ASN A 93 17.15 -8.61 -7.87
CA ASN A 93 17.03 -9.10 -6.50
C ASN A 93 17.08 -10.64 -6.44
N ALA A 94 16.38 -11.35 -7.34
CA ALA A 94 16.34 -12.81 -7.37
C ALA A 94 17.72 -13.50 -7.51
N SER A 95 18.73 -12.80 -8.01
CA SER A 95 20.11 -13.30 -8.11
C SER A 95 20.98 -13.08 -6.86
N ARG A 96 20.44 -12.44 -5.81
CA ARG A 96 21.17 -12.20 -4.57
C ARG A 96 21.26 -13.47 -3.70
N PRO A 97 22.21 -13.54 -2.75
CA PRO A 97 22.35 -14.69 -1.84
C PRO A 97 21.06 -14.95 -1.04
N LEU A 98 20.69 -16.22 -0.88
CA LEU A 98 19.40 -16.66 -0.31
C LEU A 98 18.99 -15.97 1.00
N PHE A 99 19.95 -15.64 1.87
CA PHE A 99 19.71 -15.07 3.19
C PHE A 99 19.84 -13.55 3.26
N ASP A 100 20.08 -12.91 2.11
CA ASP A 100 20.13 -11.47 1.99
C ASP A 100 18.70 -10.92 1.88
N GLN A 101 18.00 -10.91 3.02
CA GLN A 101 16.55 -10.66 3.19
C GLN A 101 16.09 -9.28 2.71
N GLY A 102 16.18 -9.01 1.42
CA GLY A 102 15.70 -7.75 0.90
C GLY A 102 16.53 -6.53 1.32
N ASN A 103 17.71 -6.69 1.90
CA ASN A 103 18.61 -5.57 2.23
C ASN A 103 19.39 -5.10 0.99
N GLY A 104 18.67 -4.89 -0.11
CA GLY A 104 19.26 -4.52 -1.38
C GLY A 104 19.14 -3.02 -1.69
N PRO A 105 19.85 -2.58 -2.74
CA PRO A 105 19.90 -1.16 -3.13
C PRO A 105 18.54 -0.60 -3.58
N PHE A 106 17.51 -1.45 -3.70
CA PHE A 106 16.14 -1.05 -4.00
C PHE A 106 15.46 -0.27 -2.87
N PHE A 107 16.02 -0.27 -1.65
CA PHE A 107 15.57 0.63 -0.58
C PHE A 107 16.37 1.93 -0.49
N GLU A 108 17.21 2.23 -1.47
CA GLU A 108 17.98 3.48 -1.54
C GLU A 108 17.44 4.43 -2.62
N GLY A 109 17.84 5.71 -2.54
CA GLY A 109 17.53 6.71 -3.57
C GLY A 109 16.03 6.87 -3.82
N THR A 110 15.61 6.69 -5.07
CA THR A 110 14.20 6.76 -5.50
C THR A 110 13.44 5.44 -5.40
N GLY A 111 14.13 4.33 -5.08
CA GLY A 111 13.56 2.98 -5.07
C GLY A 111 14.10 2.07 -6.17
N GLY A 112 13.75 0.79 -6.09
CA GLY A 112 14.14 -0.23 -7.06
C GLY A 112 13.29 -0.21 -8.34
N THR A 113 13.80 -0.85 -9.40
CA THR A 113 12.97 -1.11 -10.60
C THR A 113 12.08 -2.32 -10.34
N PRO A 114 10.75 -2.14 -10.28
CA PRO A 114 9.84 -3.21 -9.93
C PRO A 114 9.74 -4.25 -11.05
N VAL A 115 9.58 -5.51 -10.65
CA VAL A 115 9.20 -6.63 -11.53
C VAL A 115 8.09 -7.43 -10.84
N SER A 116 7.47 -8.37 -11.55
CA SER A 116 6.39 -9.19 -10.98
C SER A 116 6.86 -9.93 -9.73
N SER A 117 6.12 -9.79 -8.63
CA SER A 117 6.20 -10.71 -7.50
C SER A 117 5.84 -12.14 -7.92
N VAL A 118 6.28 -13.11 -7.11
CA VAL A 118 6.07 -14.54 -7.35
C VAL A 118 5.50 -15.14 -6.08
N VAL A 119 4.22 -15.53 -6.09
CA VAL A 119 3.56 -16.18 -4.96
C VAL A 119 4.31 -17.46 -4.59
N PRO A 120 4.47 -17.80 -3.29
CA PRO A 120 5.19 -19.00 -2.91
C PRO A 120 4.48 -20.27 -3.41
N THR A 121 5.26 -21.24 -3.87
CA THR A 121 4.78 -22.53 -4.40
C THR A 121 5.66 -23.66 -3.89
N LEU A 122 5.07 -24.84 -3.65
CA LEU A 122 5.84 -25.99 -3.13
C LEU A 122 6.96 -26.38 -4.09
N GLU A 123 6.70 -26.32 -5.40
CA GLU A 123 7.68 -26.65 -6.43
C GLU A 123 8.97 -25.82 -6.34
N ASN A 124 8.87 -24.54 -5.99
CA ASN A 124 10.02 -23.64 -5.99
C ASN A 124 10.57 -23.35 -4.58
N ASP A 125 9.77 -23.60 -3.54
CA ASP A 125 9.98 -22.99 -2.24
C ASP A 125 9.98 -23.98 -1.06
N ASP A 126 9.74 -25.25 -1.33
CA ASP A 126 10.05 -26.35 -0.41
C ASP A 126 11.51 -26.77 -0.59
N ALA A 127 12.41 -26.09 0.14
CA ALA A 127 13.85 -26.23 -0.05
C ALA A 127 14.42 -27.58 0.42
N ASP A 128 13.76 -28.26 1.35
CA ASP A 128 14.21 -29.53 1.93
C ASP A 128 13.31 -30.73 1.60
N GLY A 129 12.18 -30.52 0.93
CA GLY A 129 11.31 -31.56 0.40
C GLY A 129 10.37 -32.15 1.45
N ASP A 130 10.13 -31.45 2.56
CA ASP A 130 9.26 -31.90 3.65
C ASP A 130 7.77 -31.61 3.39
N GLY A 131 7.45 -30.98 2.25
CA GLY A 131 6.10 -30.58 1.85
C GLY A 131 5.66 -29.25 2.45
N TYR A 132 6.47 -28.61 3.29
CA TYR A 132 6.21 -27.30 3.85
C TYR A 132 6.77 -26.21 2.93
N LEU A 133 6.03 -25.11 2.80
CA LEU A 133 6.57 -23.91 2.16
C LEU A 133 7.57 -23.27 3.11
N ASN A 134 8.81 -23.75 3.04
CA ASN A 134 9.99 -23.31 3.78
C ASN A 134 10.34 -21.85 3.42
N PHE A 135 9.54 -20.95 3.99
CA PHE A 135 9.57 -19.54 3.69
C PHE A 135 10.48 -18.79 4.66
N ILE A 136 11.60 -18.30 4.14
CA ILE A 136 12.38 -17.25 4.79
C ILE A 136 11.86 -15.92 4.26
N GLU A 137 11.23 -15.16 5.15
CA GLU A 137 10.66 -13.87 4.81
C GLU A 137 11.69 -12.92 4.20
N GLY A 138 11.33 -12.32 3.06
CA GLY A 138 12.22 -11.42 2.33
C GLY A 138 13.33 -12.12 1.54
N ARG A 139 13.33 -13.45 1.39
CA ARG A 139 14.33 -14.13 0.55
C ARG A 139 14.38 -13.51 -0.85
N PRO A 140 15.56 -13.41 -1.49
CA PRO A 140 15.69 -12.65 -2.71
C PRO A 140 14.85 -13.16 -3.88
N ALA A 141 14.63 -14.47 -4.00
CA ALA A 141 13.79 -15.05 -5.05
C ALA A 141 12.32 -14.60 -4.96
N TYR A 142 11.85 -14.32 -3.74
CA TYR A 142 10.48 -13.92 -3.46
C TYR A 142 10.30 -12.40 -3.57
N GLY A 143 11.19 -11.67 -2.90
CA GLY A 143 11.13 -10.22 -2.81
C GLY A 143 10.94 -9.73 -1.38
N PRO A 144 11.50 -8.56 -1.04
CA PRO A 144 11.30 -7.94 0.27
C PRO A 144 9.84 -7.59 0.56
N VAL A 145 9.57 -7.39 1.85
CA VAL A 145 8.39 -6.63 2.30
C VAL A 145 8.54 -5.17 1.87
N VAL A 146 7.57 -4.66 1.12
CA VAL A 146 7.52 -3.25 0.69
C VAL A 146 6.51 -2.43 1.49
N LEU A 147 5.58 -3.07 2.20
CA LEU A 147 4.68 -2.42 3.16
C LEU A 147 4.22 -3.42 4.24
N ASN A 148 4.32 -3.02 5.50
CA ASN A 148 3.69 -3.74 6.61
C ASN A 148 2.21 -3.36 6.70
N LEU A 149 1.32 -4.35 6.70
CA LEU A 149 -0.12 -4.14 6.71
C LEU A 149 -0.68 -4.13 8.14
N THR A 150 -0.30 -3.11 8.88
CA THR A 150 -0.69 -2.87 10.28
C THR A 150 -2.03 -2.12 10.36
N SER A 151 -2.75 -2.27 11.48
CA SER A 151 -4.02 -1.56 11.75
C SER A 151 -3.90 -0.02 11.67
N LYS A 152 -2.67 0.49 11.82
CA LYS A 152 -2.30 1.89 11.67
C LYS A 152 -0.98 1.99 10.89
N GLN A 153 -0.87 2.94 9.96
CA GLN A 153 0.41 3.24 9.32
C GLN A 153 1.49 3.50 10.38
N LEU A 154 2.63 2.82 10.25
CA LEU A 154 3.66 2.79 11.26
C LEU A 154 4.16 4.19 11.64
N SER A 155 4.34 5.10 10.68
CA SER A 155 4.75 6.49 10.93
C SER A 155 3.76 7.33 11.76
N LYS A 156 2.54 6.82 11.96
CA LYS A 156 1.52 7.44 12.81
C LYS A 156 1.46 6.79 14.19
N VAL A 157 2.24 5.74 14.47
CA VAL A 157 2.29 5.06 15.78
C VAL A 157 3.11 5.89 16.77
N THR A 158 2.60 6.04 17.99
CA THR A 158 3.35 6.63 19.11
C THR A 158 4.08 5.50 19.83
N THR A 159 5.39 5.65 20.00
CA THR A 159 6.25 4.68 20.65
C THR A 159 6.11 4.72 22.17
N ALA A 160 6.63 3.69 22.85
CA ALA A 160 6.71 3.64 24.31
C ALA A 160 7.49 4.84 24.89
N SER A 161 8.49 5.35 24.17
CA SER A 161 9.23 6.58 24.52
C SER A 161 8.45 7.89 24.27
N GLY A 162 7.23 7.83 23.72
CA GLY A 162 6.36 8.99 23.48
C GLY A 162 6.61 9.72 22.15
N ASN A 163 7.49 9.20 21.29
CA ASN A 163 7.77 9.76 19.97
C ASN A 163 6.81 9.17 18.93
N THR A 164 6.61 9.86 17.81
CA THR A 164 6.02 9.19 16.63
C THR A 164 7.11 8.45 15.87
N VAL A 165 6.79 7.28 15.34
CA VAL A 165 7.72 6.57 14.46
C VAL A 165 7.93 7.43 13.21
N GLY A 166 9.17 7.59 12.76
CA GLY A 166 9.48 8.29 11.52
C GLY A 166 9.14 7.47 10.27
N PRO A 167 9.27 8.05 9.05
CA PRO A 167 9.24 7.26 7.82
C PRO A 167 10.37 6.21 7.80
N VAL A 168 10.24 5.17 6.98
CA VAL A 168 11.27 4.15 6.79
C VAL A 168 12.51 4.79 6.17
N PRO A 169 13.68 4.83 6.85
CA PRO A 169 14.86 5.51 6.34
C PRO A 169 15.43 4.87 5.07
N SER A 170 16.20 5.65 4.29
CA SER A 170 16.93 5.12 3.12
C SER A 170 17.84 3.95 3.51
N GLY A 171 17.85 2.92 2.67
CA GLY A 171 18.58 1.67 2.88
C GLY A 171 17.94 0.71 3.88
N THR A 172 16.81 1.09 4.51
CA THR A 172 16.13 0.23 5.48
C THR A 172 14.87 -0.40 4.86
N PRO A 173 14.72 -1.72 4.88
CA PRO A 173 13.45 -2.35 4.54
C PRO A 173 12.38 -2.05 5.60
N PRO A 174 11.10 -1.91 5.21
CA PRO A 174 9.99 -1.73 6.15
C PRO A 174 9.92 -2.81 7.24
N LEU A 175 10.16 -4.08 6.91
CA LEU A 175 10.16 -5.16 7.89
C LEU A 175 11.29 -5.00 8.92
N SER A 176 12.50 -4.63 8.48
CA SER A 176 13.64 -4.42 9.38
C SER A 176 13.41 -3.25 10.34
N GLN A 177 12.79 -2.15 9.89
CA GLN A 177 12.41 -1.05 10.80
C GLN A 177 11.39 -1.55 11.84
N PHE A 178 10.37 -2.27 11.41
CA PHE A 178 9.34 -2.83 12.29
C PHE A 178 9.96 -3.74 13.36
N LEU A 179 10.76 -4.72 12.95
CA LEU A 179 11.43 -5.65 13.87
C LEU A 179 12.39 -4.93 14.83
N GLY A 180 13.09 -3.89 14.36
CA GLY A 180 13.93 -3.06 15.21
C GLY A 180 13.15 -2.34 16.32
N LEU A 181 11.97 -1.80 16.00
CA LEU A 181 11.09 -1.14 16.97
C LEU A 181 10.49 -2.14 17.97
N VAL A 182 10.09 -3.32 17.51
CA VAL A 182 9.61 -4.40 18.39
C VAL A 182 10.71 -4.87 19.33
N GLY A 183 11.91 -5.14 18.80
CA GLY A 183 13.06 -5.58 19.59
C GLY A 183 13.52 -4.53 20.62
N ALA A 184 13.32 -3.25 20.34
CA ALA A 184 13.55 -2.15 21.27
C ALA A 184 12.42 -1.96 22.31
N GLY A 185 11.31 -2.69 22.18
CA GLY A 185 10.12 -2.49 23.02
C GLY A 185 9.40 -1.16 22.78
N GLU A 186 9.67 -0.50 21.64
CA GLU A 186 9.07 0.80 21.30
C GLU A 186 7.65 0.64 20.76
N ILE A 187 7.29 -0.52 20.21
CA ILE A 187 5.94 -0.86 19.76
C ILE A 187 5.58 -2.29 20.17
N SER A 188 4.28 -2.56 20.33
CA SER A 188 3.72 -3.89 20.57
C SER A 188 3.07 -4.43 19.28
N PRO A 189 3.51 -5.58 18.74
CA PRO A 189 2.85 -6.21 17.59
C PRO A 189 1.35 -6.48 17.82
N ALA A 190 0.97 -6.85 19.05
CA ALA A 190 -0.41 -7.17 19.39
C ALA A 190 -1.36 -5.96 19.31
N ASP A 191 -0.83 -4.73 19.32
CA ASP A 191 -1.63 -3.51 19.13
C ASP A 191 -1.87 -3.21 17.64
N LEU A 192 -1.07 -3.80 16.76
CA LEU A 192 -1.01 -3.49 15.34
C LEU A 192 -1.55 -4.60 14.45
N PHE A 193 -1.64 -5.82 14.98
CA PHE A 193 -2.00 -7.03 14.25
C PHE A 193 -3.07 -7.84 14.97
N PRO A 194 -3.97 -8.52 14.23
CA PRO A 194 -4.98 -9.39 14.82
C PRO A 194 -4.38 -10.68 15.38
N THR A 195 -5.07 -11.27 16.34
CA THR A 195 -4.66 -12.51 17.03
C THR A 195 -5.70 -13.63 16.96
N GLY A 196 -6.89 -13.36 16.42
CA GLY A 196 -7.97 -14.33 16.30
C GLY A 196 -7.98 -15.03 14.94
N SER A 197 -9.04 -15.81 14.70
CA SER A 197 -9.23 -16.61 13.49
C SER A 197 -9.61 -15.82 12.22
N GLU A 198 -9.67 -14.49 12.33
CA GLU A 198 -9.97 -13.57 11.24
C GLU A 198 -8.88 -12.49 11.11
N PHE A 199 -8.58 -12.11 9.88
CA PHE A 199 -7.72 -10.98 9.58
C PHE A 199 -8.56 -9.92 8.85
N ASN A 200 -9.05 -8.95 9.62
CA ASN A 200 -9.83 -7.82 9.12
C ASN A 200 -8.99 -6.55 9.20
N LEU A 201 -8.71 -5.94 8.05
CA LEU A 201 -7.93 -4.70 7.94
C LEU A 201 -8.72 -3.68 7.11
N ASP A 202 -8.69 -2.42 7.53
CA ASP A 202 -9.12 -1.27 6.73
C ASP A 202 -8.28 -0.07 7.15
N THR A 203 -7.15 0.11 6.47
CA THR A 203 -6.15 1.11 6.86
C THR A 203 -5.69 1.90 5.65
N THR A 204 -5.63 3.22 5.82
CA THR A 204 -5.07 4.15 4.83
C THR A 204 -3.63 4.53 5.20
N TYR A 205 -2.74 4.37 4.22
CA TYR A 205 -1.34 4.75 4.24
C TYR A 205 -1.14 5.98 3.38
N ASP A 206 -0.65 7.05 3.98
CA ASP A 206 -0.40 8.31 3.30
C ASP A 206 1.10 8.50 3.10
N PHE A 207 1.49 8.90 1.89
CA PHE A 207 2.87 9.14 1.50
C PHE A 207 3.01 10.58 1.02
N ASP A 208 3.74 11.39 1.80
CA ASP A 208 4.16 12.73 1.40
C ASP A 208 5.31 12.62 0.40
N LEU A 209 5.06 12.96 -0.86
CA LEU A 209 6.06 12.87 -1.93
C LEU A 209 7.15 13.95 -1.84
N THR A 210 6.98 14.96 -0.97
CA THR A 210 8.06 15.92 -0.68
C THR A 210 9.10 15.34 0.28
N ASP A 211 8.75 14.31 1.04
CA ASP A 211 9.65 13.53 1.87
C ASP A 211 10.28 12.41 1.02
N PRO A 212 11.62 12.41 0.81
CA PRO A 212 12.27 11.42 -0.04
C PRO A 212 12.11 9.97 0.46
N ASP A 213 11.95 9.76 1.77
CA ASP A 213 11.78 8.43 2.34
C ASP A 213 10.38 7.87 2.09
N GLN A 214 9.36 8.73 2.16
CA GLN A 214 7.98 8.34 1.82
C GLN A 214 7.76 8.22 0.32
N ALA A 215 8.33 9.14 -0.48
CA ALA A 215 8.31 9.05 -1.93
C ALA A 215 8.94 7.73 -2.42
N ARG A 216 10.08 7.32 -1.85
CA ARG A 216 10.72 6.05 -2.17
C ARG A 216 9.85 4.85 -1.78
N GLN A 217 9.25 4.85 -0.59
CA GLN A 217 8.35 3.77 -0.18
C GLN A 217 7.16 3.62 -1.15
N PHE A 218 6.53 4.73 -1.55
CA PHE A 218 5.46 4.71 -2.53
C PHE A 218 5.93 4.20 -3.91
N ASN A 219 7.10 4.63 -4.36
CA ASN A 219 7.69 4.14 -5.62
C ASN A 219 7.96 2.63 -5.57
N ASN A 220 8.44 2.10 -4.45
CA ASN A 220 8.66 0.67 -4.25
C ASN A 220 7.37 -0.14 -4.22
N LEU A 221 6.23 0.47 -3.84
CA LEU A 221 4.91 -0.15 -3.94
C LEU A 221 4.38 -0.16 -5.37
N SER A 222 4.74 0.83 -6.18
CA SER A 222 4.18 1.02 -7.51
C SER A 222 4.98 0.32 -8.63
N PRO A 223 4.32 -0.20 -9.68
CA PRO A 223 2.87 -0.36 -9.81
C PRO A 223 2.36 -1.57 -9.01
N LEU A 224 1.16 -1.47 -8.44
CA LEU A 224 0.61 -2.49 -7.53
C LEU A 224 0.23 -3.80 -8.24
N ASN A 225 -0.01 -3.81 -9.55
CA ASN A 225 -0.27 -5.05 -10.29
C ASN A 225 0.96 -5.96 -10.44
N LEU A 226 2.12 -5.53 -9.91
CA LEU A 226 3.35 -6.32 -9.81
C LEU A 226 3.63 -6.76 -8.37
N ARG A 227 2.64 -6.66 -7.48
CA ARG A 227 2.77 -6.94 -6.05
C ARG A 227 1.83 -8.04 -5.62
N GLU A 228 2.07 -8.56 -4.43
CA GLU A 228 1.23 -9.56 -3.80
C GLU A 228 0.98 -9.23 -2.33
N VAL A 229 -0.15 -9.72 -1.82
CA VAL A 229 -0.50 -9.68 -0.40
C VAL A 229 -0.27 -11.06 0.19
N VAL A 230 0.31 -11.11 1.39
CA VAL A 230 0.64 -12.36 2.09
C VAL A 230 0.22 -12.23 3.54
N LEU A 231 -0.41 -13.28 4.06
CA LEU A 231 -0.78 -13.43 5.46
C LEU A 231 0.08 -14.54 6.07
N HIS A 232 0.52 -14.34 7.30
CA HIS A 232 1.38 -15.28 8.01
C HIS A 232 0.89 -15.58 9.44
N GLY A 233 1.54 -16.56 10.05
CA GLY A 233 1.32 -17.00 11.43
C GLY A 233 0.64 -18.35 11.46
N LEU A 234 1.41 -19.40 11.73
CA LEU A 234 0.94 -20.78 11.84
C LEU A 234 1.74 -21.54 12.90
N THR A 235 1.07 -22.35 13.69
CA THR A 235 1.70 -23.36 14.54
C THR A 235 2.11 -24.58 13.71
N LEU A 236 3.37 -24.97 13.85
CA LEU A 236 3.99 -26.05 13.10
C LEU A 236 4.59 -27.09 14.04
N PRO A 237 4.77 -28.34 13.59
CA PRO A 237 5.62 -29.29 14.27
C PRO A 237 7.04 -28.73 14.43
N ALA A 238 7.64 -28.95 15.59
CA ALA A 238 9.03 -28.56 15.87
C ALA A 238 10.01 -29.20 14.88
N SER A 239 9.71 -30.40 14.38
CA SER A 239 10.51 -31.07 13.34
C SER A 239 10.60 -30.30 12.02
N ILE A 240 9.66 -29.39 11.75
CA ILE A 240 9.63 -28.52 10.57
C ILE A 240 10.24 -27.15 10.94
N SER A 241 9.85 -26.58 12.08
CA SER A 241 10.29 -25.23 12.45
C SER A 241 11.74 -25.14 12.93
N ASP A 242 12.25 -26.15 13.65
CA ASP A 242 13.60 -26.11 14.25
C ASP A 242 14.72 -26.13 13.17
N PRO A 243 14.62 -26.90 12.06
CA PRO A 243 15.56 -26.78 10.93
C PRO A 243 15.61 -25.37 10.31
N ILE A 244 14.46 -24.70 10.19
CA ILE A 244 14.38 -23.32 9.69
C ILE A 244 15.08 -22.37 10.66
N ASP A 245 14.88 -22.53 11.97
CA ASP A 245 15.55 -21.72 13.00
C ASP A 245 17.07 -21.87 12.96
N ALA A 246 17.56 -23.10 12.77
CA ALA A 246 18.99 -23.36 12.59
C ALA A 246 19.53 -22.65 11.34
N ALA A 247 18.85 -22.73 10.19
CA ALA A 247 19.26 -22.08 8.95
C ALA A 247 19.28 -20.54 9.08
N VAL A 248 18.24 -19.95 9.68
CA VAL A 248 18.15 -18.50 9.93
C VAL A 248 19.27 -18.02 10.87
N THR A 249 19.55 -18.79 11.92
CA THR A 249 20.59 -18.47 12.90
C THR A 249 21.98 -18.57 12.29
N GLU A 250 22.27 -19.66 11.56
CA GLU A 250 23.56 -19.86 10.88
C GLU A 250 23.83 -18.77 9.85
N ALA A 251 22.80 -18.36 9.12
CA ALA A 251 22.91 -17.29 8.13
C ALA A 251 22.97 -15.88 8.74
N GLY A 252 22.62 -15.71 10.01
CA GLY A 252 22.55 -14.41 10.67
C GLY A 252 21.53 -13.46 10.02
N SER A 253 20.45 -14.00 9.46
CA SER A 253 19.55 -13.22 8.59
C SER A 253 18.66 -12.24 9.36
N GLY A 254 18.49 -12.44 10.68
CA GLY A 254 17.63 -11.62 11.53
C GLY A 254 16.13 -11.91 11.39
N ALA A 255 15.74 -12.95 10.64
CA ALA A 255 14.34 -13.40 10.61
C ALA A 255 13.88 -13.81 12.02
N PRO A 256 12.60 -13.56 12.36
CA PRO A 256 12.01 -14.09 13.59
C PRO A 256 12.11 -15.62 13.65
N LEU A 257 12.53 -16.12 14.82
CA LEU A 257 12.56 -17.55 15.10
C LEU A 257 11.16 -18.06 15.50
N GLY A 258 10.98 -19.38 15.49
CA GLY A 258 9.78 -20.02 16.01
C GLY A 258 9.62 -19.79 17.52
N ILE A 259 8.42 -19.43 17.97
CA ILE A 259 8.07 -19.30 19.38
C ILE A 259 7.71 -20.69 19.93
N PRO A 260 8.43 -21.22 20.94
CA PRO A 260 8.11 -22.51 21.53
C PRO A 260 6.76 -22.51 22.24
N LEU A 261 5.85 -23.39 21.82
CA LEU A 261 4.57 -23.62 22.50
C LEU A 261 4.59 -24.88 23.37
N SER A 262 5.25 -25.93 22.88
CA SER A 262 5.43 -27.21 23.55
C SER A 262 6.75 -27.88 23.13
N GLU A 263 7.03 -29.09 23.60
CA GLU A 263 8.19 -29.85 23.10
C GLU A 263 8.10 -30.17 21.60
N THR A 264 6.88 -30.28 21.08
CA THR A 264 6.61 -30.75 19.70
C THR A 264 6.10 -29.67 18.76
N GLU A 265 5.84 -28.45 19.24
CA GLU A 265 5.22 -27.38 18.45
C GLU A 265 5.94 -26.04 18.59
N ARG A 266 5.92 -25.28 17.50
CA ARG A 266 6.41 -23.90 17.41
C ARG A 266 5.36 -23.05 16.70
N PHE A 267 5.06 -21.88 17.24
CA PHE A 267 4.35 -20.86 16.47
C PHE A 267 5.35 -20.06 15.64
N ARG A 268 5.17 -20.02 14.33
CA ARG A 268 6.05 -19.28 13.42
C ARG A 268 5.31 -18.11 12.79
N ILE A 269 5.64 -16.90 13.22
CA ILE A 269 5.06 -15.66 12.69
C ILE A 269 5.32 -15.47 11.19
N THR A 270 6.41 -16.03 10.67
CA THR A 270 6.78 -15.94 9.25
C THR A 270 6.11 -17.01 8.38
N ALA A 271 5.42 -18.00 8.97
CA ALA A 271 4.82 -19.09 8.21
C ALA A 271 3.67 -18.57 7.35
N PRO A 272 3.74 -18.62 6.00
CA PRO A 272 2.69 -18.09 5.16
C PRO A 272 1.46 -18.99 5.23
N VAL A 273 0.28 -18.38 5.39
CA VAL A 273 -1.01 -19.10 5.52
C VAL A 273 -1.97 -18.79 4.38
N ALA A 274 -1.85 -17.62 3.76
CA ALA A 274 -2.58 -17.27 2.54
C ALA A 274 -1.85 -16.20 1.73
N ALA A 275 -2.00 -16.20 0.41
CA ALA A 275 -1.41 -15.17 -0.45
C ALA A 275 -2.22 -14.93 -1.73
N GLY A 276 -2.02 -13.78 -2.36
CA GLY A 276 -2.66 -13.44 -3.63
C GLY A 276 -1.97 -12.29 -4.37
N THR A 277 -1.86 -12.40 -5.69
CA THR A 277 -1.32 -11.33 -6.55
C THR A 277 -2.37 -10.24 -6.75
N LEU A 278 -1.95 -8.98 -6.59
CA LEU A 278 -2.81 -7.82 -6.87
C LEU A 278 -3.02 -7.67 -8.38
N LYS A 279 -4.28 -7.57 -8.78
CA LYS A 279 -4.70 -7.36 -10.17
C LYS A 279 -5.44 -6.04 -10.22
N LEU A 280 -5.14 -5.23 -11.24
CA LEU A 280 -5.92 -4.02 -11.49
C LEU A 280 -7.38 -4.44 -11.77
N VAL A 281 -8.31 -3.89 -11.02
CA VAL A 281 -9.73 -3.97 -11.33
C VAL A 281 -9.94 -2.95 -12.44
N SER A 282 -9.92 -3.42 -13.69
CA SER A 282 -10.29 -2.56 -14.83
C SER A 282 -11.71 -2.04 -14.62
N ASP A 283 -11.97 -0.77 -14.96
CA ASP A 283 -13.31 -0.24 -15.20
C ASP A 283 -13.95 -0.91 -16.45
N ASP A 284 -13.99 -2.24 -16.51
CA ASP A 284 -14.63 -2.98 -17.60
C ASP A 284 -16.17 -2.83 -17.56
N GLY A 285 -16.70 -2.19 -16.52
CA GLY A 285 -17.95 -1.49 -16.58
C GLY A 285 -17.75 -0.05 -17.04
N THR A 286 -17.90 0.19 -18.34
CA THR A 286 -18.32 1.48 -18.88
C THR A 286 -19.56 1.97 -18.13
N ALA A 287 -19.39 2.66 -17.00
CA ALA A 287 -20.19 3.83 -16.79
C ALA A 287 -19.72 4.76 -17.91
N ASP A 288 -20.56 4.93 -18.94
CA ASP A 288 -20.58 6.17 -19.70
C ASP A 288 -20.57 7.28 -18.66
N VAL A 289 -19.38 7.75 -18.28
CA VAL A 289 -19.22 9.11 -17.82
C VAL A 289 -19.71 9.87 -19.04
N PRO A 290 -20.88 10.52 -18.98
CA PRO A 290 -21.28 11.38 -20.09
C PRO A 290 -20.09 12.28 -20.26
N GLU A 291 -19.47 12.25 -21.45
CA GLU A 291 -18.42 13.21 -21.80
C GLU A 291 -18.89 14.53 -21.22
N PRO A 292 -18.11 15.18 -20.33
CA PRO A 292 -18.55 16.43 -19.73
C PRO A 292 -18.93 17.26 -20.92
N ILE A 293 -20.24 17.52 -21.07
CA ILE A 293 -20.80 18.11 -22.29
C ILE A 293 -19.84 19.21 -22.57
N SER A 294 -19.10 19.08 -23.68
CA SER A 294 -18.18 20.10 -24.11
C SER A 294 -19.08 21.31 -24.19
N MET A 295 -19.08 22.12 -23.12
CA MET A 295 -19.64 23.44 -23.08
C MET A 295 -18.65 24.17 -23.96
N SER A 296 -18.80 23.92 -25.27
CA SER A 296 -18.45 24.81 -26.33
C SER A 296 -18.84 26.15 -25.76
N LEU A 297 -17.81 26.95 -25.49
CA LEU A 297 -17.97 28.33 -25.14
C LEU A 297 -19.06 28.87 -26.06
N ILE A 298 -20.24 29.13 -25.50
CA ILE A 298 -21.13 30.11 -26.08
C ILE A 298 -20.38 31.41 -25.82
N SER A 299 -19.47 31.69 -26.75
CA SER A 299 -18.79 32.96 -26.89
C SER A 299 -19.87 34.02 -26.77
N ALA A 300 -19.76 34.82 -25.72
CA ALA A 300 -20.51 36.03 -25.52
C ALA A 300 -20.32 36.93 -26.75
N SER A 301 -21.18 36.76 -27.75
CA SER A 301 -21.36 37.67 -28.88
C SER A 301 -22.54 38.57 -28.53
N LEU A 302 -22.34 39.46 -27.56
CA LEU A 302 -23.28 40.53 -27.27
C LEU A 302 -22.51 41.83 -27.02
N LEU A 303 -21.81 42.26 -28.07
CA LEU A 303 -21.33 43.62 -28.20
C LEU A 303 -21.28 44.02 -29.68
N VAL A 304 -22.39 44.50 -30.24
CA VAL A 304 -22.45 45.59 -31.25
C VAL A 304 -23.90 46.07 -31.34
N GLY A 305 -24.13 47.39 -31.21
CA GLY A 305 -25.21 48.04 -31.95
C GLY A 305 -26.24 48.86 -31.18
N ALA A 306 -25.84 49.91 -30.46
CA ALA A 306 -26.75 51.02 -30.17
C ALA A 306 -25.99 52.36 -30.05
N LEU A 307 -25.31 52.76 -31.13
CA LEU A 307 -24.87 54.15 -31.31
C LEU A 307 -25.43 54.70 -32.63
N GLY A 308 -26.31 55.70 -32.50
CA GLY A 308 -26.38 56.83 -33.43
C GLY A 308 -27.32 56.74 -34.63
N LEU A 309 -28.55 57.25 -34.49
CA LEU A 309 -29.21 57.97 -35.59
C LEU A 309 -30.26 58.97 -35.05
N THR A 310 -29.78 60.12 -34.58
CA THR A 310 -30.59 61.34 -34.43
C THR A 310 -30.68 62.02 -35.80
N ARG A 311 -31.80 61.82 -36.51
CA ARG A 311 -32.10 62.55 -37.75
C ARG A 311 -32.96 63.78 -37.41
N ARG A 312 -32.34 64.97 -37.38
CA ARG A 312 -33.05 66.26 -37.45
C ARG A 312 -33.83 66.34 -38.76
N ARG A 313 -35.13 66.64 -38.69
CA ARG A 313 -35.89 67.19 -39.82
C ARG A 313 -36.04 68.69 -39.59
N THR A 314 -35.53 69.45 -40.55
CA THR A 314 -35.86 70.85 -40.81
C THR A 314 -37.18 70.92 -41.59
N ALA A 315 -38.14 71.67 -41.05
CA ALA A 315 -39.10 72.51 -41.76
C ALA A 315 -39.55 73.58 -40.76
#